data_AF-A0A2V5KGG8-F1
#
_entry.id   AF-A0A2V5KGG8-F1
#
_cell.length_a   1.000
_cell.length_b   1.000
_cell.length_c   1.000
_cell.angle_alpha   90.00
_cell.angle_beta   90.00
_cell.angle_gamma   90.00
#
_symmetry.space_group_name_H-M   'P 1'
#
loop_
_entity.id
_entity.type
_entity.pdbx_description
1 polymer ?
#
loop_
_entity_poly.entity_id
_entity_poly.type
_entity_poly.pdbx_seq_one_letter_code
_entity_poly.pdbx_strand_id
1 'polypeptide(L)'
;MENFICVQCGTQFAVSAQPPSRCPICEDERQFVRHAGQEWTTLKRLATDHHNRREEEAPRLLGIGTEPEFAIGQRALLLQSPGGNLLWDCISLLDDKTIAEVNARGGIRAVAISHPHFYSSMIEWAERFDAQIFLHTADRDWVMRKSSRIQFWEGTTLSLWDGMTLINCGGHFDGGTVLHWPAASRGGGSKAALLTGDIITVVQDRRYVSFMNVPVDPSGTFENRTGRDEWRAGHTYGIAAHRRAARCRHWNFDGVDLLRLRFLQAWSRHVVIAMFTLIIVYASILGALDLIRHSMMWRAVIDAAIFGGLSAWYFYFKRNVATYFRESAS
;
A
#
# COMPACT_ATOMS: atom_id res chain seq x y z
N MET A 1 -14.69 32.63 2.19
CA MET A 1 -14.85 31.16 2.24
C MET A 1 -13.58 30.55 1.70
N GLU A 2 -13.14 29.40 2.22
CA GLU A 2 -11.89 28.74 1.86
C GLU A 2 -12.12 27.24 1.62
N ASN A 3 -11.25 26.61 0.81
CA ASN A 3 -11.13 25.16 0.75
C ASN A 3 -10.09 24.71 1.78
N PHE A 4 -10.56 24.15 2.89
CA PHE A 4 -9.68 23.69 3.97
C PHE A 4 -9.00 22.38 3.63
N ILE A 5 -7.76 22.24 4.07
CA ILE A 5 -6.92 21.07 3.91
C ILE A 5 -6.65 20.50 5.30
N CYS A 6 -6.95 19.22 5.50
CA CYS A 6 -6.57 18.52 6.72
C CYS A 6 -5.04 18.45 6.80
N VAL A 7 -4.44 18.95 7.87
CA VAL A 7 -2.97 18.96 8.02
C VAL A 7 -2.40 17.54 8.13
N GLN A 8 -3.18 16.59 8.65
CA GLN A 8 -2.73 15.21 8.85
C GLN A 8 -2.73 14.37 7.56
N CYS A 9 -3.82 14.35 6.80
CA CYS A 9 -3.91 13.52 5.58
C CYS A 9 -3.74 14.32 4.28
N GLY A 10 -3.74 15.66 4.33
CA GLY A 10 -3.60 16.51 3.16
C GLY A 10 -4.85 16.62 2.27
N THR A 11 -5.94 15.92 2.59
CA THR A 11 -7.17 15.98 1.80
C THR A 11 -7.83 17.35 1.92
N GLN A 12 -8.21 17.91 0.77
CA GLN A 12 -8.92 19.18 0.65
C GLN A 12 -10.45 18.96 0.64
N PHE A 13 -11.15 19.82 1.36
CA PHE A 13 -12.60 19.78 1.53
C PHE A 13 -13.29 20.85 0.68
N ALA A 14 -14.61 20.70 0.51
CA ALA A 14 -15.45 21.69 -0.13
C ALA A 14 -15.37 23.07 0.55
N VAL A 15 -15.70 24.10 -0.22
CA VAL A 15 -15.64 25.50 0.21
C VAL A 15 -16.57 25.74 1.39
N SER A 16 -16.07 26.39 2.43
CA SER A 16 -16.83 26.70 3.64
C SER A 16 -16.31 27.95 4.33
N ALA A 17 -17.10 28.50 5.27
CA ALA A 17 -16.69 29.65 6.08
C ALA A 17 -15.79 29.25 7.26
N GLN A 18 -15.94 28.03 7.76
CA GLN A 18 -15.22 27.46 8.89
C GLN A 18 -14.70 26.08 8.50
N PRO A 19 -13.56 25.63 9.06
CA PRO A 19 -13.04 24.30 8.80
C PRO A 19 -14.05 23.22 9.20
N PRO A 20 -14.04 22.04 8.55
CA PRO A 20 -14.85 20.90 8.96
C PRO A 20 -14.58 20.54 10.43
N SER A 21 -15.61 20.08 11.14
CA SER A 21 -15.46 19.66 12.55
C SER A 21 -14.61 18.39 12.70
N ARG A 22 -14.56 17.56 11.65
CA ARG A 22 -13.86 16.28 11.60
C ARG A 22 -13.37 15.96 10.20
N CYS A 23 -12.33 15.14 10.11
CA CYS A 23 -11.86 14.60 8.84
C CYS A 23 -12.21 13.11 8.76
N PRO A 24 -13.22 12.69 7.96
CA PRO A 24 -13.64 11.29 7.87
C PRO A 24 -12.49 10.34 7.50
N ILE A 25 -11.54 10.82 6.68
CA ILE A 25 -10.35 10.06 6.28
C ILE A 25 -9.39 9.84 7.46
N CYS A 26 -9.31 10.76 8.43
CA CYS A 26 -8.44 10.60 9.60
C CYS A 26 -9.13 9.85 10.75
N GLU A 27 -10.46 9.89 10.81
CA GLU A 27 -11.25 9.10 11.76
C GLU A 27 -11.37 7.62 11.35
N ASP A 28 -11.06 7.31 10.10
CA ASP A 28 -10.97 5.95 9.61
C ASP A 28 -9.79 5.18 10.25
N GLU A 29 -10.00 3.90 10.54
CA GLU A 29 -9.04 3.03 11.24
C GLU A 29 -7.71 2.82 10.50
N ARG A 30 -7.67 3.04 9.18
CA ARG A 30 -6.46 2.94 8.36
C ARG A 30 -5.61 4.20 8.44
N GLN A 31 -6.10 5.22 9.14
CA GLN A 31 -5.42 6.46 9.44
C GLN A 31 -5.57 6.79 10.93
N PHE A 32 -5.24 8.01 11.32
CA PHE A 32 -5.41 8.48 12.68
C PHE A 32 -5.60 10.00 12.73
N VAL A 33 -6.28 10.45 13.79
CA VAL A 33 -6.26 11.84 14.24
C VAL A 33 -5.01 12.03 15.11
N ARG A 34 -4.31 13.16 14.94
CA ARG A 34 -3.11 13.46 15.74
C ARG A 34 -3.44 13.60 17.21
N HIS A 35 -2.43 13.39 18.06
CA HIS A 35 -2.56 13.60 19.50
C HIS A 35 -3.03 15.02 19.88
N ALA A 36 -2.59 16.04 19.13
CA ALA A 36 -3.03 17.43 19.33
C ALA A 36 -4.44 17.73 18.76
N GLY A 37 -5.09 16.73 18.15
CA GLY A 37 -6.38 16.86 17.49
C GLY A 37 -6.28 17.19 15.99
N GLN A 38 -7.44 17.51 15.42
CA GLN A 38 -7.59 17.88 14.03
C GLN A 38 -7.13 19.34 13.83
N GLU A 39 -6.27 19.58 12.84
CA GLU A 39 -5.98 20.95 12.40
C GLU A 39 -6.16 21.08 10.89
N TRP A 40 -6.32 22.33 10.48
CA TRP A 40 -6.72 22.71 9.14
C TRP A 40 -5.84 23.84 8.63
N THR A 41 -5.43 23.72 7.38
CA THR A 41 -4.72 24.76 6.63
C THR A 41 -5.45 25.07 5.32
N THR A 42 -4.87 25.92 4.49
CA THR A 42 -5.33 26.19 3.12
C THR A 42 -4.14 26.19 2.18
N LEU A 43 -4.37 26.08 0.87
CA LEU A 43 -3.28 26.17 -0.12
C LEU A 43 -2.45 27.46 0.07
N LYS A 44 -3.13 28.59 0.27
CA LYS A 44 -2.48 29.89 0.47
C LYS A 44 -1.55 29.88 1.67
N ARG A 45 -1.98 29.29 2.81
CA ARG A 45 -1.16 29.19 4.02
C ARG A 45 -0.01 28.21 3.83
N LEU A 46 -0.29 27.04 3.25
CA LEU A 46 0.71 26.01 2.97
C LEU A 46 1.84 26.54 2.05
N ALA A 47 1.49 27.35 1.06
CA ALA A 47 2.47 27.95 0.15
C ALA A 47 3.37 29.04 0.78
N THR A 48 3.13 29.45 2.03
CA THR A 48 3.95 30.48 2.68
C THR A 48 5.29 29.95 3.17
N ASP A 49 5.32 28.68 3.56
CA ASP A 49 6.45 28.02 4.23
C ASP A 49 6.82 26.67 3.61
N HIS A 50 6.02 26.16 2.67
CA HIS A 50 6.32 24.95 1.91
C HIS A 50 6.55 25.23 0.42
N HIS A 51 7.33 24.38 -0.21
CA HIS A 51 7.57 24.34 -1.65
C HIS A 51 7.69 22.89 -2.12
N ASN A 52 7.52 22.63 -3.41
CA ASN A 52 7.69 21.27 -3.91
C ASN A 52 9.13 20.98 -4.36
N ARG A 53 9.71 19.89 -3.84
CA ARG A 53 10.91 19.24 -4.37
C ARG A 53 10.53 18.33 -5.54
N ARG A 54 11.43 18.23 -6.52
CA ARG A 54 11.31 17.40 -7.71
C ARG A 54 12.49 16.43 -7.79
N GLU A 55 12.24 15.18 -8.17
CA GLU A 55 13.26 14.14 -8.29
C GLU A 55 12.94 13.21 -9.46
N GLU A 56 13.92 12.94 -10.32
CA GLU A 56 13.75 11.99 -11.43
C GLU A 56 13.86 10.56 -10.87
N GLU A 57 12.73 9.85 -10.80
CA GLU A 57 12.64 8.51 -10.22
C GLU A 57 13.05 7.43 -11.24
N ALA A 58 12.75 7.69 -12.51
CA ALA A 58 13.14 6.88 -13.65
C ALA A 58 13.04 7.73 -14.93
N PRO A 59 13.59 7.27 -16.09
CA PRO A 59 13.28 7.91 -17.36
C PRO A 59 11.76 8.04 -17.55
N ARG A 60 11.30 9.27 -17.83
CA ARG A 60 9.89 9.63 -17.99
C ARG A 60 9.03 9.52 -16.73
N LEU A 61 9.63 9.54 -15.54
CA LEU A 61 8.91 9.49 -14.27
C LEU A 61 9.49 10.50 -13.28
N LEU A 62 8.78 11.60 -13.07
CA LEU A 62 9.19 12.65 -12.14
C LEU A 62 8.40 12.53 -10.83
N GLY A 63 9.10 12.38 -9.71
CA GLY A 63 8.54 12.52 -8.37
C GLY A 63 8.43 13.98 -7.95
N ILE A 64 7.28 14.34 -7.37
CA ILE A 64 6.99 15.68 -6.83
C ILE A 64 6.53 15.52 -5.38
N GLY A 65 7.30 16.03 -4.43
CA GLY A 65 6.98 15.97 -2.99
C GLY A 65 7.10 17.33 -2.34
N THR A 66 6.36 17.56 -1.26
CA THR A 66 6.35 18.84 -0.54
C THR A 66 7.46 18.88 0.52
N GLU A 67 8.16 20.03 0.61
CA GLU A 67 9.18 20.33 1.61
C GLU A 67 8.93 21.69 2.31
N PRO A 68 8.92 21.75 3.65
CA PRO A 68 9.03 20.65 4.62
C PRO A 68 7.99 19.53 4.44
N GLU A 69 8.19 18.38 5.08
CA GLU A 69 7.27 17.25 4.93
C GLU A 69 5.86 17.65 5.41
N PHE A 70 4.85 17.40 4.58
CA PHE A 70 3.46 17.75 4.85
C PHE A 70 2.57 16.51 4.75
N ALA A 71 1.51 16.48 5.55
CA ALA A 71 0.56 15.37 5.62
C ALA A 71 1.25 14.03 5.88
N ILE A 72 1.02 13.03 5.02
CA ILE A 72 1.58 11.68 5.16
C ILE A 72 2.96 11.54 4.48
N GLY A 73 3.59 12.66 4.09
CA GLY A 73 4.91 12.67 3.48
C GLY A 73 4.96 12.01 2.10
N GLN A 74 3.83 11.98 1.40
CA GLN A 74 3.71 11.39 0.08
C GLN A 74 4.33 12.27 -1.02
N ARG A 75 4.59 11.64 -2.17
CA ARG A 75 4.93 12.31 -3.42
C ARG A 75 3.94 11.89 -4.50
N ALA A 76 3.62 12.80 -5.41
CA ALA A 76 2.95 12.47 -6.67
C ALA A 76 4.00 12.04 -7.71
N LEU A 77 3.62 11.19 -8.66
CA LEU A 77 4.47 10.84 -9.81
C LEU A 77 3.87 11.38 -11.10
N LEU A 78 4.59 12.25 -11.79
CA LEU A 78 4.27 12.64 -13.15
C LEU A 78 4.91 11.65 -14.14
N LEU A 79 4.08 10.76 -14.68
CA LEU A 79 4.43 9.81 -15.72
C LEU A 79 4.26 10.46 -17.09
N GLN A 80 5.33 10.52 -17.87
CA GLN A 80 5.34 11.12 -19.20
C GLN A 80 5.10 10.06 -20.29
N SER A 81 4.10 10.31 -21.14
CA SER A 81 3.68 9.37 -22.20
C SER A 81 3.35 10.13 -23.49
N PRO A 82 3.59 9.56 -24.69
CA PRO A 82 3.30 10.23 -25.97
C PRO A 82 1.85 10.70 -26.13
N GLY A 83 0.88 9.94 -25.64
CA GLY A 83 -0.54 10.28 -25.62
C GLY A 83 -0.95 11.26 -24.51
N GLY A 84 -0.01 11.79 -23.73
CA GLY A 84 -0.25 12.74 -22.64
C GLY A 84 0.18 12.21 -21.28
N ASN A 85 0.54 13.11 -20.37
CA ASN A 85 1.07 12.75 -19.07
C ASN A 85 -0.04 12.33 -18.09
N LEU A 86 0.28 11.39 -17.21
CA LEU A 86 -0.58 10.97 -16.11
C LEU A 86 0.08 11.36 -14.77
N LEU A 87 -0.66 12.07 -13.92
CA LEU A 87 -0.26 12.24 -12.52
C LEU A 87 -0.80 11.06 -11.72
N TRP A 88 0.10 10.22 -11.23
CA TRP A 88 -0.22 9.13 -10.33
C TRP A 88 -0.11 9.58 -8.88
N ASP A 89 -1.19 9.36 -8.13
CA ASP A 89 -1.41 9.92 -6.81
C ASP A 89 -1.32 11.47 -6.78
N CYS A 90 -1.58 12.11 -5.64
CA CYS A 90 -1.57 13.57 -5.55
C CYS A 90 -0.98 14.07 -4.23
N ILE A 91 -0.43 15.29 -4.27
CA ILE A 91 0.03 16.06 -3.11
C ILE A 91 -0.77 17.35 -2.97
N SER A 92 -0.84 17.90 -1.75
CA SER A 92 -1.71 19.05 -1.50
C SER A 92 -1.18 20.35 -2.12
N LEU A 93 0.13 20.62 -2.04
CA LEU A 93 0.69 21.88 -2.53
C LEU A 93 0.81 21.90 -4.05
N LEU A 94 0.32 22.97 -4.68
CA LEU A 94 0.54 23.27 -6.09
C LEU A 94 1.06 24.72 -6.21
N ASP A 95 2.38 24.86 -6.33
CA ASP A 95 3.05 26.15 -6.45
C ASP A 95 3.41 26.50 -7.91
N ASP A 96 3.67 27.78 -8.18
CA ASP A 96 3.95 28.29 -9.54
C ASP A 96 5.18 27.63 -10.19
N LYS A 97 6.18 27.26 -9.39
CA LYS A 97 7.39 26.59 -9.88
C LYS A 97 7.08 25.17 -10.36
N THR A 98 6.25 24.44 -9.63
CA THR A 98 5.74 23.12 -10.00
C THR A 98 4.89 23.20 -11.24
N ILE A 99 4.00 24.19 -11.30
CA ILE A 99 3.15 24.46 -12.46
C ILE A 99 4.01 24.68 -13.71
N ALA A 100 5.03 25.54 -13.63
CA ALA A 100 5.92 25.81 -14.75
C ALA A 100 6.66 24.55 -15.22
N GLU A 101 7.18 23.74 -14.29
CA GLU A 101 7.86 22.48 -14.60
C GLU A 101 6.95 21.49 -15.32
N VAL A 102 5.74 21.28 -14.78
CA VAL A 102 4.79 20.31 -15.33
C VAL A 102 4.34 20.76 -16.73
N ASN A 103 4.11 22.06 -16.94
CA ASN A 103 3.81 22.60 -18.27
C ASN A 103 4.97 22.42 -19.26
N ALA A 104 6.22 22.64 -18.83
CA ALA A 104 7.40 22.40 -19.66
C ALA A 104 7.54 20.93 -20.10
N ARG A 105 6.91 20.00 -19.37
CA ARG A 105 6.86 18.57 -19.67
C ARG A 105 5.60 18.12 -20.43
N GLY A 106 4.75 19.06 -20.85
CA GLY A 106 3.53 18.76 -21.62
C GLY A 106 2.25 18.72 -20.80
N GLY A 107 2.25 19.24 -19.57
CA GLY A 107 1.04 19.34 -18.74
C GLY A 107 0.61 18.01 -18.13
N ILE A 108 -0.68 17.88 -17.81
CA ILE A 108 -1.31 16.67 -17.24
C ILE A 108 -2.59 16.39 -18.03
N ARG A 109 -2.70 15.20 -18.62
CA ARG A 109 -3.93 14.76 -19.29
C ARG A 109 -4.93 14.18 -18.30
N ALA A 110 -4.45 13.38 -17.35
CA ALA A 110 -5.29 12.88 -16.27
C ALA A 110 -4.54 12.69 -14.95
N VAL A 111 -5.29 12.77 -13.86
CA VAL A 111 -4.88 12.35 -12.53
C VAL A 111 -5.53 11.00 -12.25
N ALA A 112 -4.76 10.00 -11.83
CA ALA A 112 -5.29 8.75 -11.33
C ALA A 112 -4.70 8.50 -9.94
N ILE A 113 -5.52 8.06 -9.00
CA ILE A 113 -5.12 8.00 -7.59
C ILE A 113 -5.38 6.61 -7.05
N SER A 114 -4.41 6.10 -6.29
CA SER A 114 -4.44 4.75 -5.75
C SER A 114 -5.58 4.55 -4.76
N HIS A 115 -5.80 5.48 -3.83
CA HIS A 115 -6.83 5.40 -2.78
C HIS A 115 -6.99 6.74 -2.04
N PRO A 116 -8.03 6.90 -1.18
CA PRO A 116 -8.41 8.17 -0.56
C PRO A 116 -7.35 8.95 0.22
N HIS A 117 -6.36 8.28 0.82
CA HIS A 117 -5.26 9.00 1.51
C HIS A 117 -4.43 9.88 0.56
N PHE A 118 -4.49 9.63 -0.75
CA PHE A 118 -3.72 10.34 -1.76
C PHE A 118 -4.59 11.32 -2.57
N TYR A 119 -5.86 11.54 -2.21
CA TYR A 119 -6.76 12.46 -2.93
C TYR A 119 -6.30 13.92 -2.81
N SER A 120 -5.69 14.30 -1.67
CA SER A 120 -5.00 15.56 -1.48
C SER A 120 -5.81 16.77 -2.01
N SER A 121 -5.23 17.58 -2.89
CA SER A 121 -5.87 18.70 -3.60
C SER A 121 -6.07 18.37 -5.09
N MET A 122 -6.41 17.12 -5.43
CA MET A 122 -6.54 16.63 -6.81
C MET A 122 -7.36 17.52 -7.74
N ILE A 123 -8.37 18.23 -7.21
CA ILE A 123 -9.21 19.13 -8.01
C ILE A 123 -8.44 20.39 -8.42
N GLU A 124 -7.57 20.92 -7.56
CA GLU A 124 -6.73 22.09 -7.87
C GLU A 124 -5.74 21.76 -8.98
N TRP A 125 -5.13 20.57 -8.91
CA TRP A 125 -4.29 20.04 -9.98
C TRP A 125 -5.09 19.84 -11.27
N ALA A 126 -6.25 19.19 -11.21
CA ALA A 126 -7.06 18.93 -12.39
C ALA A 126 -7.59 20.22 -13.04
N GLU A 127 -8.01 21.20 -12.26
CA GLU A 127 -8.42 22.51 -12.77
C GLU A 127 -7.24 23.26 -13.40
N ARG A 128 -6.06 23.24 -12.76
CA ARG A 128 -4.89 23.97 -13.27
C ARG A 128 -4.35 23.44 -14.60
N PHE A 129 -4.45 22.14 -14.83
CA PHE A 129 -3.92 21.47 -16.02
C PHE A 129 -5.00 20.99 -16.99
N ASP A 130 -6.26 21.34 -16.74
CA ASP A 130 -7.43 20.86 -17.50
C ASP A 130 -7.52 19.31 -17.61
N ALA A 131 -7.11 18.63 -16.54
CA ALA A 131 -7.06 17.17 -16.49
C ALA A 131 -8.41 16.55 -16.08
N GLN A 132 -8.63 15.30 -16.47
CA GLN A 132 -9.65 14.42 -15.88
C GLN A 132 -9.09 13.72 -14.63
N ILE A 133 -9.95 13.33 -13.69
CA ILE A 133 -9.56 12.57 -12.49
C ILE A 133 -10.22 11.20 -12.57
N PHE A 134 -9.45 10.12 -12.48
CA PHE A 134 -9.98 8.75 -12.45
C PHE A 134 -9.91 8.18 -11.03
N LEU A 135 -11.09 7.86 -10.48
CA LEU A 135 -11.24 7.22 -9.17
C LEU A 135 -12.13 5.98 -9.30
N HIS A 136 -11.85 4.92 -8.56
CA HIS A 136 -12.73 3.76 -8.55
C HIS A 136 -14.05 4.08 -7.81
N THR A 137 -15.18 3.60 -8.33
CA THR A 137 -16.53 3.91 -7.80
C THR A 137 -16.71 3.50 -6.35
N ALA A 138 -16.02 2.43 -5.91
CA ALA A 138 -16.08 1.93 -4.53
C ALA A 138 -15.53 2.94 -3.50
N ASP A 139 -14.69 3.89 -3.94
CA ASP A 139 -14.14 4.91 -3.05
C ASP A 139 -14.89 6.26 -3.13
N ARG A 140 -16.05 6.29 -3.82
CA ARG A 140 -16.81 7.53 -4.07
C ARG A 140 -17.17 8.30 -2.80
N ASP A 141 -17.50 7.60 -1.72
CA ASP A 141 -17.91 8.22 -0.46
C ASP A 141 -16.75 8.92 0.26
N TRP A 142 -15.50 8.63 -0.12
CA TRP A 142 -14.31 9.29 0.41
C TRP A 142 -13.98 10.61 -0.30
N VAL A 143 -14.77 11.03 -1.28
CA VAL A 143 -14.56 12.28 -2.02
C VAL A 143 -15.10 13.48 -1.22
N MET A 144 -14.20 14.18 -0.52
CA MET A 144 -14.54 15.30 0.37
C MET A 144 -14.81 16.64 -0.34
N ARG A 145 -14.37 16.77 -1.59
CA ARG A 145 -14.67 17.90 -2.49
C ARG A 145 -15.14 17.32 -3.81
N LYS A 146 -16.36 17.66 -4.23
CA LYS A 146 -16.95 17.21 -5.51
C LYS A 146 -16.43 18.06 -6.67
N SER A 147 -16.28 17.45 -7.85
CA SER A 147 -15.97 18.12 -9.11
C SER A 147 -16.51 17.33 -10.28
N SER A 148 -16.91 18.01 -11.36
CA SER A 148 -17.32 17.39 -12.63
C SER A 148 -16.16 16.74 -13.39
N ARG A 149 -14.91 17.03 -13.00
CA ARG A 149 -13.70 16.41 -13.57
C ARG A 149 -13.48 14.97 -13.09
N ILE A 150 -14.19 14.54 -12.05
CA ILE A 150 -14.07 13.19 -11.49
C ILE A 150 -14.87 12.21 -12.35
N GLN A 151 -14.15 11.29 -12.98
CA GLN A 151 -14.66 10.13 -13.68
C GLN A 151 -14.55 8.92 -12.77
N PHE A 152 -15.69 8.42 -12.32
CA PHE A 152 -15.74 7.16 -11.61
C PHE A 152 -15.73 6.02 -12.60
N TRP A 153 -14.85 5.04 -12.36
CA TRP A 153 -14.80 3.81 -13.13
C TRP A 153 -15.09 2.61 -12.23
N GLU A 154 -15.51 1.51 -12.85
CA GLU A 154 -15.97 0.30 -12.16
C GLU A 154 -15.30 -0.93 -12.77
N GLY A 155 -15.35 -2.04 -12.02
CA GLY A 155 -14.80 -3.32 -12.46
C GLY A 155 -13.33 -3.51 -12.07
N THR A 156 -12.71 -4.54 -12.64
CA THR A 156 -11.35 -4.94 -12.26
C THR A 156 -10.28 -4.13 -12.96
N THR A 157 -10.54 -3.61 -14.17
CA THR A 157 -9.56 -2.83 -14.93
C THR A 157 -10.20 -1.70 -15.73
N LEU A 158 -9.44 -0.63 -15.93
CA LEU A 158 -9.75 0.44 -16.88
C LEU A 158 -8.53 0.67 -17.79
N SER A 159 -8.70 0.45 -19.09
CA SER A 159 -7.67 0.79 -20.08
C SER A 159 -7.59 2.29 -20.27
N LEU A 160 -6.35 2.80 -20.24
CA LEU A 160 -6.00 4.17 -20.58
C LEU A 160 -5.26 4.18 -21.93
N TRP A 161 -4.70 5.34 -22.30
CA TRP A 161 -3.90 5.47 -23.50
C TRP A 161 -2.51 4.83 -23.35
N ASP A 162 -1.82 4.62 -24.47
CA ASP A 162 -0.46 4.05 -24.53
C ASP A 162 -0.31 2.74 -23.75
N GLY A 163 -1.36 1.92 -23.74
CA GLY A 163 -1.38 0.61 -23.06
C GLY A 163 -1.28 0.67 -21.53
N MET A 164 -1.41 1.86 -20.93
CA MET A 164 -1.55 2.00 -19.49
C MET A 164 -2.89 1.42 -19.03
N THR A 165 -2.91 0.82 -17.85
CA THR A 165 -4.13 0.21 -17.30
C THR A 165 -4.21 0.48 -15.81
N LEU A 166 -5.35 0.99 -15.34
CA LEU A 166 -5.70 0.99 -13.91
C LEU A 166 -6.27 -0.38 -13.55
N ILE A 167 -5.86 -0.92 -12.41
CA ILE A 167 -6.27 -2.22 -11.92
C ILE A 167 -6.81 -2.04 -10.50
N ASN A 168 -8.05 -2.45 -10.26
CA ASN A 168 -8.63 -2.47 -8.92
C ASN A 168 -8.13 -3.75 -8.24
N CYS A 169 -7.34 -3.57 -7.18
CA CYS A 169 -6.84 -4.65 -6.34
C CYS A 169 -7.56 -4.73 -4.99
N GLY A 170 -8.35 -3.72 -4.63
CA GLY A 170 -8.95 -3.60 -3.30
C GLY A 170 -7.91 -3.54 -2.19
N GLY A 171 -8.25 -4.12 -1.04
CA GLY A 171 -7.33 -4.30 0.09
C GLY A 171 -7.33 -3.11 1.05
N HIS A 172 -6.45 -2.14 0.82
CA HIS A 172 -6.32 -0.96 1.69
C HIS A 172 -7.59 -0.10 1.65
N PHE A 173 -8.24 0.01 0.49
CA PHE A 173 -9.59 0.52 0.28
C PHE A 173 -10.28 -0.39 -0.74
N ASP A 174 -11.61 -0.49 -0.74
CA ASP A 174 -12.35 -1.32 -1.70
C ASP A 174 -12.12 -0.87 -3.16
N GLY A 175 -11.87 0.43 -3.37
CA GLY A 175 -11.44 0.99 -4.66
C GLY A 175 -9.93 1.07 -4.86
N GLY A 176 -9.14 0.40 -4.02
CA GLY A 176 -7.69 0.39 -4.05
C GLY A 176 -7.13 0.06 -5.44
N THR A 177 -6.47 1.03 -6.05
CA THR A 177 -6.05 1.01 -7.45
C THR A 177 -4.53 0.98 -7.58
N VAL A 178 -4.04 0.20 -8.55
CA VAL A 178 -2.65 0.25 -9.03
C VAL A 178 -2.61 0.59 -10.52
N LEU A 179 -1.54 1.25 -10.96
CA LEU A 179 -1.32 1.55 -12.37
C LEU A 179 -0.26 0.61 -12.96
N HIS A 180 -0.62 -0.09 -14.02
CA HIS A 180 0.31 -0.79 -14.90
C HIS A 180 0.82 0.13 -16.00
N TRP A 181 2.15 0.35 -16.02
CA TRP A 181 2.87 1.14 -17.01
C TRP A 181 3.70 0.22 -17.91
N PRO A 182 3.28 -0.03 -19.16
CA PRO A 182 3.94 -1.02 -20.02
C PRO A 182 5.34 -0.57 -20.47
N ALA A 183 6.17 -1.55 -20.82
CA ALA A 183 7.54 -1.36 -21.31
C ALA A 183 7.63 -0.37 -22.49
N ALA A 184 6.73 -0.50 -23.47
CA ALA A 184 6.67 0.39 -24.63
C ALA A 184 6.55 1.87 -24.23
N SER A 185 5.80 2.14 -23.16
CA SER A 185 5.55 3.48 -22.62
C SER A 185 6.67 3.98 -21.72
N ARG A 186 7.69 3.16 -21.45
CA ARG A 186 8.93 3.51 -20.74
C ARG A 186 10.16 3.67 -21.64
N GLY A 187 10.11 3.11 -22.86
CA GLY A 187 11.14 3.27 -23.89
C GLY A 187 11.81 1.94 -24.22
N GLY A 188 12.37 1.82 -25.43
CA GLY A 188 12.98 0.58 -25.92
C GLY A 188 14.02 0.04 -24.94
N GLY A 189 13.83 -1.20 -24.48
CA GLY A 189 14.70 -1.88 -23.50
C GLY A 189 14.24 -1.82 -22.03
N SER A 190 13.22 -1.02 -21.70
CA SER A 190 12.68 -0.95 -20.33
C SER A 190 11.72 -2.11 -20.04
N LYS A 191 11.75 -2.67 -18.82
CA LYS A 191 10.68 -3.56 -18.33
C LYS A 191 9.45 -2.74 -17.97
N ALA A 192 8.26 -3.32 -18.00
CA ALA A 192 7.07 -2.65 -17.48
C ALA A 192 7.16 -2.44 -15.95
N ALA A 193 6.36 -1.51 -15.43
CA ALA A 193 6.33 -1.13 -14.02
C ALA A 193 4.90 -1.10 -13.47
N LEU A 194 4.81 -1.22 -12.14
CA LEU A 194 3.60 -0.95 -11.37
C LEU A 194 3.82 0.25 -10.45
N LEU A 195 2.87 1.18 -10.45
CA LEU A 195 2.78 2.24 -9.46
C LEU A 195 1.63 1.87 -8.52
N THR A 196 1.94 1.70 -7.23
CA THR A 196 1.10 0.92 -6.32
C THR A 196 0.58 1.70 -5.11
N GLY A 197 1.06 2.92 -4.89
CA GLY A 197 0.78 3.66 -3.65
C GLY A 197 1.11 2.81 -2.42
N ASP A 198 0.19 2.78 -1.44
CA ASP A 198 0.26 1.90 -0.27
C ASP A 198 -0.51 0.56 -0.45
N ILE A 199 -1.07 0.30 -1.65
CA ILE A 199 -1.81 -0.96 -1.94
C ILE A 199 -0.86 -2.16 -1.93
N ILE A 200 0.31 -1.99 -2.55
CA ILE A 200 1.38 -3.00 -2.60
C ILE A 200 2.67 -2.35 -2.11
N THR A 201 3.25 -2.94 -1.06
CA THR A 201 4.46 -2.45 -0.42
C THR A 201 5.60 -3.43 -0.64
N VAL A 202 6.80 -2.93 -0.97
CA VAL A 202 7.98 -3.78 -1.18
C VAL A 202 8.66 -4.02 0.16
N VAL A 203 8.90 -5.29 0.49
CA VAL A 203 9.64 -5.67 1.70
C VAL A 203 11.10 -5.22 1.58
N GLN A 204 11.74 -4.87 2.69
CA GLN A 204 13.09 -4.27 2.69
C GLN A 204 14.15 -5.12 1.97
N ASP A 205 14.01 -6.45 1.96
CA ASP A 205 14.93 -7.36 1.23
C ASP A 205 14.69 -7.39 -0.29
N ARG A 206 13.64 -6.71 -0.76
CA ARG A 206 13.23 -6.54 -2.16
C ARG A 206 12.86 -7.84 -2.87
N ARG A 207 12.62 -8.91 -2.11
CA ARG A 207 12.24 -10.23 -2.64
C ARG A 207 10.75 -10.47 -2.58
N TYR A 208 10.07 -9.78 -1.68
CA TYR A 208 8.66 -9.95 -1.41
C TYR A 208 7.90 -8.63 -1.48
N VAL A 209 6.59 -8.76 -1.65
CA VAL A 209 5.64 -7.66 -1.52
C VAL A 209 4.61 -8.01 -0.46
N SER A 210 4.11 -6.99 0.23
CA SER A 210 3.01 -7.08 1.19
C SER A 210 1.81 -6.28 0.71
N PHE A 211 0.63 -6.81 1.02
CA PHE A 211 -0.67 -6.19 0.74
C PHE A 211 -1.35 -5.89 2.06
N MET A 212 -2.05 -4.77 2.16
CA MET A 212 -2.97 -4.55 3.28
C MET A 212 -4.29 -5.24 2.97
N ASN A 213 -4.64 -6.27 3.73
CA ASN A 213 -5.97 -6.88 3.71
C ASN A 213 -6.76 -6.33 4.88
N VAL A 214 -7.84 -5.59 4.61
CA VAL A 214 -8.89 -5.34 5.60
C VAL A 214 -9.81 -6.57 5.57
N PRO A 215 -9.95 -7.35 6.66
CA PRO A 215 -10.88 -8.48 6.68
C PRO A 215 -12.31 -7.97 6.56
N VAL A 216 -13.00 -8.27 5.46
CA VAL A 216 -14.44 -8.00 5.34
C VAL A 216 -15.19 -9.16 5.98
N ASP A 217 -15.70 -8.99 7.19
CA ASP A 217 -16.64 -9.94 7.79
C ASP A 217 -18.03 -9.78 7.14
N PRO A 218 -18.63 -10.83 6.55
CA PRO A 218 -19.99 -10.75 6.02
C PRO A 218 -21.09 -10.62 7.11
N SER A 219 -20.74 -10.63 8.40
CA SER A 219 -21.69 -10.72 9.52
C SER A 219 -21.63 -9.63 10.60
N GLY A 220 -20.79 -8.59 10.45
CA GLY A 220 -20.80 -7.44 11.36
C GLY A 220 -20.29 -7.73 12.78
N THR A 221 -19.30 -8.60 12.92
CA THR A 221 -18.56 -8.83 14.18
C THR A 221 -17.05 -8.80 13.94
N PHE A 222 -16.41 -7.77 14.50
CA PHE A 222 -14.96 -7.64 14.57
C PHE A 222 -14.32 -8.92 15.14
N GLU A 223 -13.55 -9.64 14.34
CA GLU A 223 -12.55 -10.58 14.86
C GLU A 223 -11.23 -10.50 14.07
N ASN A 224 -10.18 -10.14 14.81
CA ASN A 224 -8.83 -9.87 14.36
C ASN A 224 -8.19 -11.15 13.77
N ARG A 225 -7.94 -11.22 12.47
CA ARG A 225 -7.21 -12.34 11.84
C ARG A 225 -6.11 -11.86 10.89
N THR A 226 -4.88 -11.97 11.40
CA THR A 226 -3.63 -11.84 10.66
C THR A 226 -3.44 -13.04 9.72
N GLY A 227 -3.70 -12.85 8.42
CA GLY A 227 -3.51 -13.88 7.38
C GLY A 227 -2.61 -13.37 6.26
N ARG A 228 -1.37 -13.88 6.21
CA ARG A 228 -0.42 -13.70 5.10
C ARG A 228 -0.80 -14.68 3.97
N ASP A 229 -1.30 -14.14 2.86
CA ASP A 229 -1.45 -14.90 1.61
C ASP A 229 -0.39 -14.41 0.60
N GLU A 230 0.62 -15.24 0.35
CA GLU A 230 1.64 -15.04 -0.67
C GLU A 230 1.08 -15.37 -2.06
N TRP A 231 0.86 -14.33 -2.88
CA TRP A 231 0.56 -14.50 -4.30
C TRP A 231 1.82 -14.80 -5.11
N ARG A 232 1.80 -15.91 -5.85
CA ARG A 232 2.81 -16.23 -6.88
C ARG A 232 2.46 -15.48 -8.18
N ALA A 233 3.09 -14.33 -8.41
CA ALA A 233 3.09 -13.67 -9.71
C ALA A 233 4.24 -14.22 -10.57
N GLY A 234 3.91 -14.99 -11.61
CA GLY A 234 4.76 -15.10 -12.79
C GLY A 234 4.74 -13.76 -13.52
N HIS A 235 5.91 -13.32 -13.99
CA HIS A 235 6.24 -12.03 -14.61
C HIS A 235 6.75 -10.96 -13.62
N THR A 236 8.07 -10.76 -13.68
CA THR A 236 8.84 -9.77 -12.92
C THR A 236 8.62 -8.36 -13.47
N TYR A 237 7.89 -7.53 -12.75
CA TYR A 237 7.76 -6.09 -13.02
C TYR A 237 8.54 -5.29 -11.97
N GLY A 238 9.23 -4.22 -12.41
CA GLY A 238 9.98 -3.33 -11.52
C GLY A 238 9.01 -2.43 -10.75
N ILE A 239 9.10 -2.42 -9.42
CA ILE A 239 8.18 -1.69 -8.53
C ILE A 239 8.85 -0.42 -8.02
N ALA A 240 8.20 0.73 -8.19
CA ALA A 240 8.57 1.99 -7.55
C ALA A 240 7.70 2.19 -6.30
N ALA A 241 8.27 1.98 -5.11
CA ALA A 241 7.56 2.18 -3.84
C ALA A 241 7.70 3.64 -3.35
N HIS A 242 6.62 4.15 -2.77
CA HIS A 242 6.41 5.58 -2.49
C HIS A 242 6.90 6.10 -1.13
N ARG A 243 7.51 5.26 -0.28
CA ARG A 243 8.08 5.72 0.99
C ARG A 243 9.56 5.95 0.84
N ARG A 244 10.08 7.04 1.44
CA ARG A 244 11.52 7.36 1.59
C ARG A 244 12.27 6.12 2.11
N ALA A 245 12.68 5.23 1.21
CA ALA A 245 13.80 4.35 1.45
C ALA A 245 15.03 5.26 1.41
N ALA A 246 15.66 5.41 2.57
CA ALA A 246 16.84 6.22 2.78
C ALA A 246 17.80 6.19 1.58
N ARG A 247 18.20 7.38 1.12
CA ARG A 247 19.43 7.69 0.36
C ARG A 247 20.09 6.48 -0.32
N CYS A 248 19.74 6.16 -1.57
CA CYS A 248 20.58 5.31 -2.41
C CYS A 248 20.52 5.77 -3.87
N ARG A 249 21.55 6.54 -4.25
CA ARG A 249 21.85 6.93 -5.64
C ARG A 249 22.29 5.69 -6.43
N HIS A 250 21.84 5.59 -7.69
CA HIS A 250 22.32 4.69 -8.76
C HIS A 250 22.24 3.18 -8.49
N TRP A 251 21.31 2.43 -9.11
CA TRP A 251 21.57 1.01 -9.39
C TRP A 251 20.97 0.54 -10.73
N ASN A 252 21.87 0.01 -11.56
CA ASN A 252 21.68 -0.65 -12.84
C ASN A 252 21.12 -2.07 -12.62
N PHE A 253 20.12 -2.52 -13.38
CA PHE A 253 19.51 -3.85 -13.23
C PHE A 253 19.99 -4.81 -14.32
N ASP A 254 21.29 -5.11 -14.34
CA ASP A 254 21.84 -6.24 -15.09
C ASP A 254 22.27 -7.33 -14.10
N GLY A 255 21.70 -8.52 -14.25
CA GLY A 255 22.15 -9.72 -13.54
C GLY A 255 21.37 -10.06 -12.27
N VAL A 256 20.16 -10.61 -12.43
CA VAL A 256 19.65 -11.59 -11.45
C VAL A 256 19.37 -12.88 -12.20
N ASP A 257 20.33 -13.79 -12.06
CA ASP A 257 20.28 -15.16 -12.57
C ASP A 257 19.23 -15.93 -11.76
N LEU A 258 18.04 -16.15 -12.34
CA LEU A 258 16.87 -16.73 -11.67
C LEU A 258 16.89 -18.27 -11.61
N LEU A 259 18.07 -18.88 -11.69
CA LEU A 259 18.27 -20.33 -11.59
C LEU A 259 18.98 -20.70 -10.29
N ARG A 260 18.25 -20.63 -9.17
CA ARG A 260 18.39 -21.53 -8.00
C ARG A 260 17.36 -21.18 -6.92
N LEU A 261 16.16 -21.73 -7.10
CA LEU A 261 15.20 -21.91 -5.99
C LEU A 261 15.81 -22.89 -4.98
N ARG A 262 16.44 -22.38 -3.92
CA ARG A 262 16.55 -23.12 -2.66
C ARG A 262 15.44 -22.61 -1.75
N PHE A 263 14.30 -23.32 -1.75
CA PHE A 263 13.32 -23.20 -0.68
C PHE A 263 14.04 -23.43 0.65
N LEU A 264 13.99 -22.48 1.58
CA LEU A 264 14.16 -22.81 2.99
C LEU A 264 12.95 -23.69 3.33
N GLN A 265 13.18 -24.99 3.54
CA GLN A 265 12.14 -25.97 3.79
C GLN A 265 11.24 -25.50 4.94
N ALA A 266 9.92 -25.46 4.70
CA ALA A 266 8.96 -25.47 5.79
C ALA A 266 9.27 -26.68 6.69
N TRP A 267 9.39 -26.45 7.99
CA TRP A 267 9.67 -27.52 8.95
C TRP A 267 8.61 -28.60 8.83
N SER A 268 9.02 -29.85 8.64
CA SER A 268 8.07 -30.93 8.46
C SER A 268 7.22 -31.08 9.73
N ARG A 269 5.95 -31.48 9.56
CA ARG A 269 5.00 -31.71 10.67
C ARG A 269 5.59 -32.63 11.75
N HIS A 270 6.45 -33.55 11.35
CA HIS A 270 7.16 -34.47 12.24
C HIS A 270 8.24 -33.78 13.07
N VAL A 271 8.93 -32.77 12.54
CA VAL A 271 9.96 -32.04 13.30
C VAL A 271 9.34 -31.20 14.41
N VAL A 272 8.22 -30.52 14.13
CA VAL A 272 7.51 -29.72 15.14
C VAL A 272 7.01 -30.61 16.28
N ILE A 273 6.43 -31.77 15.96
CA ILE A 273 5.98 -32.74 16.98
C ILE A 273 7.17 -33.26 17.80
N ALA A 274 8.25 -33.67 17.14
CA ALA A 274 9.44 -34.18 17.83
C ALA A 274 10.03 -33.15 18.81
N MET A 275 10.04 -31.88 18.44
CA MET A 275 10.54 -30.79 19.30
C MET A 275 9.71 -30.65 20.59
N PHE A 276 8.37 -30.63 20.50
CA PHE A 276 7.52 -30.53 21.70
C PHE A 276 7.58 -31.79 22.55
N THR A 277 7.66 -32.98 21.95
CA THR A 277 7.87 -34.23 22.69
C THR A 277 9.19 -34.21 23.46
N LEU A 278 10.27 -33.73 22.84
CA LEU A 278 11.58 -33.61 23.51
C LEU A 278 11.53 -32.63 24.69
N ILE A 279 10.81 -31.51 24.57
CA ILE A 279 10.63 -30.56 25.68
C ILE A 279 9.91 -31.21 26.86
N ILE A 280 8.84 -31.97 26.62
CA ILE A 280 8.09 -32.68 27.66
C ILE A 280 8.98 -33.72 28.35
N VAL A 281 9.70 -34.53 27.58
CA VAL A 281 10.60 -35.58 28.10
C VAL A 281 11.72 -34.96 28.93
N TYR A 282 12.36 -33.90 28.43
CA TYR A 282 13.45 -33.22 29.13
C TYR A 282 12.99 -32.58 30.44
N ALA A 283 11.85 -31.86 30.43
CA ALA A 283 11.29 -31.26 31.64
C ALA A 283 10.92 -32.33 32.69
N SER A 284 10.37 -33.47 32.24
CA SER A 284 10.00 -34.59 33.12
C SER A 284 11.23 -35.25 33.75
N ILE A 285 12.31 -35.45 32.98
CA ILE A 285 13.58 -36.00 33.49
C ILE A 285 14.20 -35.04 34.51
N LEU A 286 14.28 -33.75 34.20
CA LEU A 286 14.85 -32.76 35.12
C LEU A 286 14.07 -32.66 36.44
N GLY A 287 12.75 -32.74 36.39
CA GLY A 287 11.93 -32.73 37.60
C GLY A 287 11.99 -34.05 38.38
N ALA A 288 12.12 -35.20 37.72
CA ALA A 288 12.34 -36.48 38.40
C ALA A 288 13.71 -36.55 39.13
N LEU A 289 14.70 -35.79 38.63
CA LEU A 289 16.00 -35.61 39.26
C LEU A 289 16.03 -34.47 40.29
N ASP A 290 14.89 -33.81 40.56
CA ASP A 290 14.72 -32.67 41.45
C ASP A 290 15.65 -31.46 41.13
N LEU A 291 16.09 -31.37 39.87
CA LEU A 291 16.98 -30.31 39.37
C LEU A 291 16.23 -29.01 39.07
N ILE A 292 14.90 -29.06 39.00
CA ILE A 292 14.03 -27.90 38.80
C ILE A 292 12.86 -27.98 39.77
N ARG A 293 12.41 -26.82 40.29
CA ARG A 293 11.21 -26.77 41.14
C ARG A 293 10.03 -27.41 40.43
N HIS A 294 9.31 -28.29 41.13
CA HIS A 294 8.12 -28.98 40.63
C HIS A 294 7.10 -28.08 39.93
N SER A 295 6.93 -26.83 40.38
CA SER A 295 6.03 -25.85 39.74
C SER A 295 6.49 -25.41 38.35
N MET A 296 7.80 -25.31 38.11
CA MET A 296 8.36 -25.00 36.80
C MET A 296 8.29 -26.20 35.85
N MET A 297 8.53 -27.42 36.37
CA MET A 297 8.34 -28.67 35.62
C MET A 297 6.90 -28.78 35.12
N TRP A 298 5.92 -28.68 36.01
CA TRP A 298 4.51 -28.84 35.65
C TRP A 298 4.05 -27.79 34.64
N ARG A 299 4.51 -26.54 34.77
CA ARG A 299 4.17 -25.50 33.80
C ARG A 299 4.75 -25.78 32.42
N ALA A 300 6.02 -26.21 32.33
CA ALA A 300 6.65 -26.58 31.06
C ALA A 300 5.95 -27.77 30.38
N VAL A 301 5.58 -28.79 31.16
CA VAL A 301 4.86 -29.97 30.66
C VAL A 301 3.46 -29.60 30.18
N ILE A 302 2.71 -28.80 30.95
CA ILE A 302 1.35 -28.37 30.59
C ILE A 302 1.36 -27.49 29.35
N ASP A 303 2.23 -26.48 29.29
CA ASP A 303 2.31 -25.57 28.15
C ASP A 303 2.72 -26.34 26.88
N ALA A 304 3.74 -27.20 26.96
CA ALA A 304 4.17 -28.01 25.81
C ALA A 304 3.09 -29.02 25.36
N ALA A 305 2.31 -29.59 26.28
CA ALA A 305 1.20 -30.48 25.94
C ALA A 305 0.04 -29.72 25.27
N ILE A 306 -0.31 -28.53 25.77
CA ILE A 306 -1.38 -27.70 25.20
C ILE A 306 -0.97 -27.19 23.82
N PHE A 307 0.20 -26.55 23.69
CA PHE A 307 0.67 -26.02 22.41
C PHE A 307 1.01 -27.11 21.41
N GLY A 308 1.63 -28.21 21.86
CA GLY A 308 1.91 -29.38 21.03
C GLY A 308 0.62 -30.05 20.55
N GLY A 309 -0.38 -30.20 21.43
CA GLY A 309 -1.69 -30.76 21.11
C GLY A 309 -2.48 -29.90 20.13
N LEU A 310 -2.53 -28.58 20.35
CA LEU A 310 -3.17 -27.62 19.43
C LEU A 310 -2.46 -27.60 18.07
N SER A 311 -1.14 -27.68 18.04
CA SER A 311 -0.36 -27.76 16.81
C SER A 311 -0.65 -29.07 16.07
N ALA A 312 -0.65 -30.21 16.76
CA ALA A 312 -1.00 -31.50 16.17
C ALA A 312 -2.44 -31.49 15.63
N TRP A 313 -3.40 -30.94 16.37
CA TRP A 313 -4.77 -30.76 15.92
C TRP A 313 -4.84 -29.88 14.66
N TYR A 314 -4.18 -28.73 14.67
CA TYR A 314 -4.11 -27.82 13.53
C TYR A 314 -3.52 -28.50 12.29
N PHE A 315 -2.45 -29.27 12.45
CA PHE A 315 -1.79 -29.92 11.32
C PHE A 315 -2.54 -31.16 10.81
N TYR A 316 -3.18 -31.95 11.68
CA TYR A 316 -3.83 -33.22 11.31
C TYR A 316 -5.32 -33.13 11.02
N PHE A 317 -6.06 -32.23 11.69
CA PHE A 317 -7.52 -32.16 11.59
C PHE A 317 -8.01 -30.94 10.83
N LYS A 318 -7.24 -29.84 10.80
CA LYS A 318 -7.55 -28.76 9.86
C LYS A 318 -7.20 -29.29 8.46
N ARG A 319 -8.23 -29.54 7.63
CA ARG A 319 -8.05 -29.85 6.21
C ARG A 319 -7.04 -28.84 5.65
N ASN A 320 -5.94 -29.33 5.09
CA ASN A 320 -5.00 -28.47 4.37
C ASN A 320 -5.83 -27.59 3.42
N VAL A 321 -5.62 -26.27 3.49
CA VAL A 321 -6.31 -25.33 2.58
C VAL A 321 -6.06 -25.72 1.12
N ALA A 322 -4.91 -26.34 0.84
CA ALA A 322 -4.60 -26.95 -0.46
C ALA A 322 -5.52 -28.11 -0.89
N THR A 323 -6.08 -28.90 0.03
CA THR A 323 -7.04 -29.96 -0.31
C THR A 323 -8.41 -29.39 -0.64
N TYR A 324 -8.84 -28.32 0.03
CA TYR A 324 -10.06 -27.58 -0.31
C TYR A 324 -10.00 -27.05 -1.75
N PHE A 325 -8.88 -26.50 -2.19
CA PHE A 325 -8.72 -26.04 -3.58
C PHE A 325 -8.47 -27.16 -4.61
N ARG A 326 -8.13 -28.39 -4.20
CA ARG A 326 -8.04 -29.54 -5.12
C ARG A 326 -9.39 -30.18 -5.40
N GLU A 327 -10.26 -30.27 -4.39
CA GLU A 327 -11.61 -30.82 -4.55
C GLU A 327 -12.55 -29.82 -5.26
N SER A 328 -12.32 -28.51 -5.13
CA SER A 328 -13.10 -27.48 -5.83
C SER A 328 -12.72 -27.27 -7.30
N ALA A 329 -11.69 -27.97 -7.80
CA ALA A 329 -11.17 -27.83 -9.16
C ALA A 329 -11.32 -29.12 -10.00
N SER A 330 -12.10 -30.10 -9.52
CA SER A 330 -12.47 -31.32 -10.25
C SER A 330 -13.90 -31.27 -10.75
#